data_AF-A0A962R153-F1
#
_entry.id   AF-A0A962R153-F1
#
_cell.length_a   1.000
_cell.length_b   1.000
_cell.length_c   1.000
_cell.angle_alpha   90.00
_cell.angle_beta   90.00
_cell.angle_gamma   90.00
#
_symmetry.space_group_name_H-M   'P 1'
#
loop_
_entity.id
_entity.type
_entity.pdbx_description
1 polymer ?
#
loop_
_entity_poly.entity_id
_entity_poly.type
_entity_poly.pdbx_seq_one_letter_code
_entity_poly.pdbx_strand_id
1 'polypeptide(L)'
;MRLEDFDTGTTYQARVLSSERITAEQAEEVREIVLEVEREQFDYQPGQSVGVIVSGEHDQGHKHHFRLYSVADTPATGDNGKPRITLCVKRCNYIDEYSGERYQG
;
A
#
# COMPACT_ATOMS: atom_id res chain seq x y z
N MET A 1 0.61 2.74 -19.64
CA MET A 1 -0.29 3.20 -18.57
C MET A 1 0.54 3.99 -17.60
N ARG A 2 0.23 5.28 -17.41
CA ARG A 2 0.86 6.09 -16.38
C ARG A 2 0.00 6.04 -15.12
N LEU A 3 0.63 6.22 -13.96
CA LEU A 3 -0.08 6.21 -12.66
C LEU A 3 -1.12 7.34 -12.55
N GLU A 4 -0.91 8.42 -13.31
CA GLU A 4 -1.79 9.60 -13.46
C GLU A 4 -3.12 9.27 -14.16
N ASP A 5 -3.19 8.15 -14.89
CA ASP A 5 -4.37 7.75 -15.67
C ASP A 5 -5.43 7.02 -14.81
N PHE A 6 -5.10 6.66 -13.56
CA PHE A 6 -6.03 5.98 -12.65
C PHE A 6 -6.93 6.98 -11.95
N ASP A 7 -8.24 6.70 -11.95
CA ASP A 7 -9.23 7.51 -11.23
C ASP A 7 -9.00 7.40 -9.72
N THR A 8 -8.43 8.46 -9.14
CA THR A 8 -8.29 8.63 -7.68
C THR A 8 -9.47 9.36 -7.05
N GLY A 9 -10.55 9.62 -7.80
CA GLY A 9 -11.73 10.35 -7.32
C GLY A 9 -12.53 9.59 -6.26
N THR A 10 -12.48 8.26 -6.29
CA THR A 10 -13.16 7.42 -5.31
C THR A 10 -12.14 6.69 -4.44
N THR A 11 -11.94 7.19 -3.22
CA THR A 11 -11.03 6.62 -2.23
C THR A 11 -11.79 6.11 -1.02
N TYR A 12 -11.35 5.00 -0.45
CA TYR A 12 -11.90 4.46 0.78
C TYR A 12 -10.86 4.49 1.89
N GLN A 13 -11.32 4.74 3.11
CA GLN A 13 -10.46 4.59 4.29
C GLN A 13 -10.19 3.11 4.51
N ALA A 14 -8.95 2.80 4.87
CA ALA A 14 -8.54 1.45 5.21
C ALA A 14 -7.68 1.49 6.48
N ARG A 15 -7.84 0.46 7.31
CA ARG A 15 -7.07 0.27 8.54
C ARG A 15 -6.04 -0.83 8.34
N VAL A 16 -4.79 -0.56 8.74
CA VAL A 16 -3.77 -1.60 8.81
C VAL A 16 -4.10 -2.53 9.99
N LEU A 17 -4.36 -3.81 9.69
CA LEU A 17 -4.57 -4.85 10.70
C LEU A 17 -3.25 -5.50 11.11
N SER A 18 -2.38 -5.80 10.16
CA SER A 18 -1.07 -6.39 10.40
C SER A 18 -0.02 -5.88 9.41
N SER A 19 1.25 -5.92 9.81
CA SER A 19 2.39 -5.54 9.00
C SER A 19 3.62 -6.35 9.43
N GLU A 20 3.79 -7.53 8.84
CA GLU A 20 4.80 -8.50 9.25
C GLU A 20 5.90 -8.63 8.22
N ARG A 21 7.16 -8.75 8.67
CA ARG A 21 8.29 -8.98 7.77
C ARG A 21 8.35 -10.46 7.39
N ILE A 22 8.32 -10.74 6.08
CA ILE A 22 8.38 -12.12 5.55
C ILE A 22 9.78 -12.54 5.09
N THR A 23 10.74 -11.61 5.14
CA THR A 23 12.14 -11.80 4.73
C THR A 23 13.06 -11.89 5.93
N ALA A 24 14.15 -12.65 5.80
CA ALA A 24 15.20 -12.69 6.83
C ALA A 24 15.80 -11.31 7.10
N GLU A 25 16.31 -11.07 8.31
CA GLU A 25 16.80 -9.75 8.72
C GLU A 25 17.90 -9.18 7.83
N GLN A 26 18.76 -10.06 7.31
CA GLN A 26 19.91 -9.72 6.47
C GLN A 26 19.55 -9.48 5.00
N ALA A 27 18.31 -9.77 4.58
CA ALA A 27 17.82 -9.57 3.22
C ALA A 27 17.05 -8.25 3.09
N GLU A 28 16.72 -7.87 1.86
CA GLU A 28 15.82 -6.72 1.63
C GLU A 28 14.48 -6.92 2.33
N GLU A 29 14.00 -5.86 2.98
CA GLU A 29 12.78 -5.91 3.79
C GLU A 29 11.55 -5.98 2.88
N VAL A 30 10.93 -7.15 2.84
CA VAL A 30 9.59 -7.35 2.29
C VAL A 30 8.63 -7.65 3.44
N ARG A 31 7.47 -6.98 3.42
CA ARG A 31 6.41 -7.16 4.40
C ARG A 31 5.12 -7.63 3.76
N GLU A 32 4.42 -8.48 4.49
CA GLU A 32 3.01 -8.74 4.30
C GLU A 32 2.23 -7.70 5.12
N ILE A 33 1.35 -6.95 4.45
CA ILE A 33 0.49 -5.95 5.08
C ILE A 33 -0.96 -6.33 4.80
N VAL A 34 -1.73 -6.53 5.88
CA VAL A 34 -3.18 -6.79 5.78
C VAL A 34 -3.93 -5.50 6.08
N LEU A 35 -4.75 -5.08 5.14
CA LEU A 35 -5.60 -3.90 5.22
C LEU A 35 -7.06 -4.33 5.32
N GLU A 36 -7.82 -3.72 6.24
CA GLU A 36 -9.28 -3.81 6.28
C GLU A 36 -9.86 -2.54 5.69
N VAL A 37 -10.66 -2.66 4.63
CA VAL A 37 -11.31 -1.51 3.99
C VAL A 37 -12.59 -1.19 4.75
N GLU A 38 -12.78 0.08 5.11
CA GLU A 38 -13.99 0.57 5.80
C GLU A 38 -15.18 0.74 4.85
N ARG A 39 -15.41 -0.28 4.02
CA ARG A 39 -16.54 -0.36 3.09
C ARG A 39 -16.96 -1.80 2.91
N GLU A 40 -18.20 -2.12 3.26
CA GLU A 40 -18.74 -3.49 3.27
C GLU A 40 -18.78 -4.16 1.88
N GLN A 41 -18.78 -3.37 0.80
CA GLN A 41 -18.92 -3.84 -0.59
C GLN A 41 -17.70 -3.49 -1.45
N PHE A 42 -16.50 -3.55 -0.88
CA PHE A 42 -15.29 -3.45 -1.68
C PHE A 42 -14.97 -4.82 -2.31
N ASP A 43 -15.33 -4.98 -3.58
CA ASP A 43 -15.00 -6.16 -4.38
C ASP A 43 -13.73 -5.94 -5.20
N TYR A 44 -12.87 -6.96 -5.21
CA TYR A 44 -11.71 -7.05 -6.10
C TYR A 44 -11.57 -8.48 -6.60
N GLN A 45 -10.75 -8.68 -7.64
CA GLN A 45 -10.44 -9.99 -8.19
C GLN A 45 -8.93 -10.27 -8.06
N PRO A 46 -8.53 -11.54 -7.86
CA PRO A 46 -7.12 -11.92 -7.91
C PRO A 46 -6.48 -11.47 -9.23
N GLY A 47 -5.30 -10.85 -9.14
CA GLY A 47 -4.61 -10.27 -10.29
C GLY A 47 -4.94 -8.80 -10.57
N GLN A 48 -5.86 -8.18 -9.81
CA GLN A 48 -6.03 -6.73 -9.82
C GLN A 48 -4.99 -6.03 -8.92
N SER A 49 -4.80 -4.74 -9.17
CA SER A 49 -3.97 -3.88 -8.34
C SER A 49 -4.83 -2.86 -7.60
N VAL A 50 -4.42 -2.51 -6.39
CA VAL A 50 -5.05 -1.49 -5.55
C VAL A 50 -4.13 -0.27 -5.44
N GLY A 51 -4.73 0.91 -5.58
CA GLY A 51 -4.06 2.18 -5.36
C GLY A 51 -4.12 2.56 -3.88
N VAL A 52 -2.96 2.75 -3.26
CA VAL A 52 -2.83 3.22 -1.87
C VAL A 52 -2.38 4.67 -1.91
N ILE A 53 -3.21 5.54 -1.32
CA ILE A 53 -2.92 6.97 -1.18
C ILE A 53 -2.55 7.25 0.26
N VAL A 54 -1.33 7.75 0.47
CA VAL A 54 -0.85 8.16 1.78
C VAL A 54 -0.66 9.68 1.78
N SER A 55 -1.23 10.35 2.76
CA SER A 55 -0.96 11.78 3.00
C SER A 55 0.47 11.90 3.54
N GLY A 56 1.35 12.56 2.80
CA GLY A 56 2.72 12.84 3.23
C GLY A 56 2.84 14.28 3.70
N GLU A 57 3.30 14.51 4.93
CA GLU A 57 3.82 15.82 5.34
C GLU A 57 5.26 15.94 4.81
N HIS A 58 5.41 16.33 3.54
CA HIS A 58 6.71 16.72 3.00
C HIS A 58 6.73 18.23 2.80
N ASP A 59 7.74 18.88 3.38
CA ASP A 59 7.91 20.34 3.42
C ASP A 59 8.03 20.99 2.02
N GLN A 60 8.33 20.19 0.98
CA GLN A 60 8.46 20.62 -0.42
C GLN A 60 7.99 19.55 -1.44
N GLY A 61 6.80 18.95 -1.27
CA GLY A 61 6.31 17.92 -2.20
C GLY A 61 4.79 17.81 -2.35
N HIS A 62 4.34 17.03 -3.34
CA HIS A 62 2.92 16.72 -3.58
C HIS A 62 2.26 16.15 -2.31
N LYS A 63 1.11 16.71 -1.92
CA LYS A 63 0.39 16.41 -0.66
C LYS A 63 -0.01 14.94 -0.47
N HIS A 64 -0.06 14.16 -1.55
CA HIS A 64 -0.52 12.79 -1.55
C HIS A 64 0.43 11.91 -2.37
N HIS A 65 0.88 10.81 -1.79
CA HIS A 65 1.66 9.78 -2.47
C HIS A 65 0.74 8.63 -2.89
N PHE A 66 0.49 8.52 -4.20
CA PHE A 66 -0.20 7.38 -4.79
C PHE A 66 0.81 6.28 -5.11
N ARG A 67 0.59 5.07 -4.57
CA ARG A 67 1.35 3.87 -4.94
C ARG A 67 0.39 2.77 -5.37
N LEU A 68 0.72 2.08 -6.46
CA LEU A 68 -0.05 0.94 -6.94
C LEU A 68 0.60 -0.35 -6.45
N TYR A 69 -0.18 -1.19 -5.76
CA TYR A 69 0.26 -2.51 -5.31
C TYR A 69 -0.61 -3.60 -5.93
N SER A 70 0.00 -4.73 -6.27
CA SER A 70 -0.77 -5.90 -6.67
C SER A 70 -1.35 -6.57 -5.44
N VAL A 71 -2.61 -7.00 -5.53
CA VAL A 71 -3.21 -7.76 -4.44
C VAL A 71 -2.61 -9.16 -4.42
N ALA A 72 -2.13 -9.58 -3.24
CA ALA A 72 -1.42 -10.84 -3.06
C ALA A 72 -2.34 -12.00 -2.63
N ASP A 73 -3.62 -11.73 -2.40
CA ASP A 73 -4.57 -12.69 -1.85
C ASP A 73 -5.90 -12.71 -2.63
N THR A 74 -6.73 -13.71 -2.35
CA THR A 74 -8.10 -13.82 -2.83
C THR A 74 -9.06 -13.02 -1.94
N PRO A 75 -10.20 -12.55 -2.47
CA PRO A 75 -11.18 -11.80 -1.70
C PRO A 75 -11.59 -12.54 -0.42
N ALA A 76 -11.25 -11.95 0.72
CA ALA A 76 -11.59 -12.47 2.04
C ALA A 76 -12.35 -11.42 2.84
N THR A 77 -13.38 -11.86 3.55
CA THR A 77 -14.16 -11.01 4.45
C THR A 77 -13.74 -11.31 5.88
N GLY A 78 -13.42 -10.26 6.65
CA GLY A 78 -13.14 -10.40 8.07
C GLY A 78 -14.39 -10.76 8.88
N ASP A 79 -14.18 -11.15 10.15
CA ASP A 79 -15.25 -11.54 11.07
C ASP A 79 -16.32 -10.44 11.26
N ASN A 80 -15.95 -9.18 10.98
CA ASN A 80 -16.80 -8.00 11.07
C ASN A 80 -17.57 -7.70 9.77
N GLY A 81 -17.53 -8.58 8.76
CA GLY A 81 -18.19 -8.36 7.46
C GLY A 81 -17.45 -7.39 6.53
N LYS A 82 -16.31 -6.84 6.96
CA LYS A 82 -15.50 -5.92 6.16
C LYS A 82 -14.47 -6.68 5.28
N PRO A 83 -14.28 -6.28 4.02
CA PRO A 83 -13.31 -6.91 3.13
C PRO A 83 -11.87 -6.61 3.57
N ARG A 84 -11.03 -7.63 3.45
CA ARG A 84 -9.59 -7.57 3.73
C ARG A 84 -8.79 -7.72 2.44
N ILE A 85 -7.68 -6.99 2.38
CA ILE A 85 -6.74 -7.01 1.26
C ILE A 85 -5.35 -7.24 1.82
N THR A 86 -4.64 -8.22 1.27
CA THR A 86 -3.26 -8.51 1.63
C THR A 86 -2.33 -8.01 0.54
N LEU A 87 -1.30 -7.27 0.95
CA LEU A 87 -0.28 -6.70 0.06
C LEU A 87 1.09 -7.27 0.43
N CYS A 88 1.87 -7.59 -0.61
CA CYS A 88 3.30 -7.91 -0.47
C CYS A 88 4.11 -6.67 -0.89
N VAL A 89 4.67 -5.98 0.10
CA VAL A 89 5.33 -4.68 -0.10
C VAL A 89 6.82 -4.82 0.19
N LYS A 90 7.65 -4.62 -0.83
CA LYS A 90 9.08 -4.42 -0.66
C LYS A 90 9.35 -2.98 -0.23
N ARG A 91 10.10 -2.80 0.85
CA ARG A 91 10.50 -1.48 1.32
C ARG A 91 11.57 -0.89 0.42
N CYS A 92 11.23 0.20 -0.27
CA CYS A 92 12.18 0.94 -1.09
C CYS A 92 12.81 2.03 -0.23
N ASN A 93 14.09 1.88 0.09
CA ASN A 93 14.87 2.98 0.64
C ASN A 93 15.43 3.77 -0.54
N TYR A 94 15.06 5.04 -0.67
CA TYR A 94 15.67 5.93 -1.65
C TYR A 94 16.80 6.71 -0.99
N ILE A 95 17.92 6.82 -1.68
CA ILE A 95 19.00 7.73 -1.32
C ILE A 95 18.75 8.98 -2.15
N ASP A 96 18.46 10.10 -1.51
CA ASP A 96 18.38 11.36 -2.23
C ASP A 96 19.76 11.67 -2.83
N GLU A 97 19.83 11.74 -4.17
CA GLU A 97 21.10 11.87 -4.90
C GLU A 97 21.78 13.23 -4.68
N TYR A 98 21.07 14.23 -4.13
CA TYR A 98 21.59 15.56 -3.87
C TYR A 98 22.04 15.75 -2.41
N SER A 99 21.30 15.21 -1.44
CA SER A 99 21.63 15.34 -0.02
C SER A 99 22.43 14.16 0.54
N GLY A 100 22.41 13.00 -0.14
CA GLY A 100 23.01 11.76 0.35
C GLY A 100 22.27 11.14 1.54
N GLU A 101 21.12 11.69 1.93
CA GLU A 101 20.33 11.20 3.06
C GLU A 101 19.47 10.00 2.65
N ARG A 102 19.45 8.98 3.51
CA ARG A 102 18.61 7.80 3.35
C ARG A 102 17.23 8.11 3.90
N TYR A 103 16.26 8.26 3.02
CA TYR A 103 14.86 8.35 3.43
C TYR A 103 14.24 6.96 3.45
N GLN A 104 13.66 6.61 4.59
CA GLN A 104 12.88 5.40 4.72
C GLN A 104 11.53 5.62 4.03
N GLY A 105 11.31 4.90 2.93
CA GLY A 105 10.03 4.86 2.21
C GLY A 105 8.97 4.04 2.94
#